data_AF-U5CYM6-F1
#
_entry.id   AF-U5CYM6-F1
#
_cell.length_a   1.000
_cell.length_b   1.000
_cell.length_c   1.000
_cell.angle_alpha   90.00
_cell.angle_beta   90.00
_cell.angle_gamma   90.00
#
_symmetry.space_group_name_H-M   'P 1'
#
loop_
_entity.id
_entity.type
_entity.pdbx_description
1 polymer ?
#
loop_
_entity_poly.entity_id
_entity_poly.type
_entity_poly.pdbx_seq_one_letter_code
_entity_poly.pdbx_strand_id
1 'polypeptide(L)'
;MTWVKDRGLDRAVEKEKHLKPVIALKNLLKTEPGGSIPVSAVAELKDKLGLPTQAFNFIAYYPNVFETHFFSHTPRPYVKLTPEVLRIDSEENQAFESLRHNIADRLLKLLMLTRHKRLPLTLIDQLKWDLGLPDDYVRTILPDYFQIIPNPEPNPSPNSVFKPLWSDPFKPNPKLNSTSPNPNSSRNSL
;
A
#
# COMPACT_ATOMS: atom_id res chain seq x y z
N MET A 1 17.72 11.52 -28.47
CA MET A 1 17.09 10.20 -28.21
C MET A 1 15.71 10.21 -28.83
N THR A 2 15.45 9.34 -29.79
CA THR A 2 14.14 9.19 -30.45
C THR A 2 13.26 8.29 -29.59
N TRP A 3 12.21 8.84 -29.00
CA TRP A 3 11.20 8.05 -28.27
C TRP A 3 10.54 7.08 -29.25
N VAL A 4 10.83 5.79 -29.11
CA VAL A 4 10.17 4.75 -29.89
C VAL A 4 8.79 4.54 -29.28
N LYS A 5 7.74 4.82 -30.06
CA LYS A 5 6.35 4.57 -29.64
C LYS A 5 6.12 3.06 -29.57
N ASP A 6 6.06 2.53 -28.36
CA ASP A 6 5.66 1.15 -28.10
C ASP A 6 4.19 1.13 -27.68
N ARG A 7 3.32 0.64 -28.58
CA ARG A 7 1.87 0.60 -28.35
C ARG A 7 1.48 -0.28 -27.17
N GLY A 8 2.28 -1.30 -26.83
CA GLY A 8 2.04 -2.16 -25.69
C GLY A 8 2.34 -1.43 -24.39
N LEU A 9 3.49 -0.76 -24.33
CA LEU A 9 3.88 0.07 -23.20
C LEU A 9 2.91 1.24 -22.98
N ASP A 10 2.58 1.96 -24.06
CA ASP A 10 1.63 3.08 -24.01
C ASP A 10 0.28 2.66 -23.42
N ARG A 11 -0.21 1.46 -23.78
CA ARG A 11 -1.48 0.93 -23.27
C ARG A 11 -1.39 0.48 -21.81
N ALA A 12 -0.25 -0.05 -21.39
CA ALA A 12 -0.02 -0.41 -19.98
C ALA A 12 0.05 0.84 -19.10
N VAL A 13 0.77 1.87 -19.55
CA VAL A 13 0.90 3.16 -18.86
C VAL A 13 -0.46 3.87 -18.76
N GLU A 14 -1.26 3.90 -19.82
CA GLU A 14 -2.59 4.51 -19.77
C GLU A 14 -3.51 3.79 -18.79
N LYS A 15 -3.42 2.46 -18.69
CA LYS A 15 -4.18 1.69 -17.69
C LYS A 15 -3.71 1.99 -16.27
N GLU A 16 -2.40 2.09 -16.04
CA GLU A 16 -1.82 2.40 -14.73
C GLU A 16 -2.26 3.78 -14.22
N LYS A 17 -2.36 4.76 -15.13
CA LYS A 17 -2.82 6.12 -14.81
C LYS A 17 -4.21 6.14 -14.16
N HIS A 18 -5.07 5.20 -14.52
CA HIS A 18 -6.39 5.05 -13.90
C HIS A 18 -6.38 4.12 -12.68
N LEU A 19 -5.43 3.18 -12.61
CA LEU A 19 -5.31 2.24 -11.50
C LEU A 19 -4.94 2.93 -10.19
N LYS A 20 -3.98 3.86 -10.22
CA LYS A 20 -3.56 4.64 -9.04
C LYS A 20 -4.75 5.36 -8.37
N PRO A 21 -5.56 6.14 -9.11
CA PRO A 21 -6.75 6.79 -8.54
C PRO A 21 -7.83 5.81 -8.07
N VAL A 22 -8.03 4.67 -8.77
CA VAL A 22 -8.98 3.63 -8.33
C VAL A 22 -8.57 3.09 -6.95
N ILE A 23 -7.30 2.72 -6.78
CA ILE A 23 -6.79 2.18 -5.52
C ILE A 23 -6.83 3.24 -4.41
N ALA A 24 -6.46 4.50 -4.72
CA ALA A 24 -6.54 5.58 -3.76
C ALA A 24 -7.97 5.80 -3.25
N LEU A 25 -8.96 5.80 -4.15
CA LEU A 25 -10.37 5.92 -3.77
C LEU A 25 -10.86 4.68 -3.00
N LYS A 26 -10.43 3.46 -3.37
CA LYS A 26 -10.69 2.23 -2.61
C LYS A 26 -10.20 2.35 -1.18
N ASN A 27 -8.95 2.77 -0.99
CA ASN A 27 -8.32 2.87 0.33
C ASN A 27 -9.00 3.94 1.17
N LEU A 28 -9.37 5.09 0.59
CA LEU A 28 -10.17 6.11 1.26
C LEU A 28 -11.51 5.53 1.75
N LEU A 29 -12.26 4.85 0.89
CA LEU A 29 -13.54 4.24 1.24
C LEU A 29 -13.43 3.20 2.36
N LYS A 30 -12.30 2.49 2.46
CA LYS A 30 -12.03 1.55 3.56
C LYS A 30 -11.75 2.24 4.89
N THR A 31 -11.12 3.40 4.87
CA THR A 31 -10.84 4.15 6.12
C THR A 31 -12.08 4.77 6.74
N GLU A 32 -13.15 4.92 5.94
CA GLU A 32 -14.39 5.56 6.37
C GLU A 32 -15.26 4.58 7.17
N PRO A 33 -15.63 4.92 8.42
CA PRO A 33 -16.34 4.00 9.32
C PRO A 33 -17.74 3.62 8.80
N GLY A 34 -18.32 4.45 7.93
CA GLY A 34 -19.62 4.21 7.29
C GLY A 34 -19.55 3.39 6.00
N GLY A 35 -18.36 2.99 5.54
CA GLY A 35 -18.16 2.23 4.29
C GLY A 35 -18.67 2.92 3.02
N SER A 36 -19.04 4.20 3.14
CA SER A 36 -19.61 5.01 2.06
C SER A 36 -19.34 6.49 2.32
N ILE A 37 -19.16 7.25 1.24
CA ILE A 37 -18.90 8.70 1.31
C ILE A 37 -19.72 9.44 0.25
N PRO A 38 -20.12 10.69 0.52
CA PRO A 38 -20.82 11.49 -0.48
C PRO A 38 -19.88 11.79 -1.66
N VAL A 39 -20.40 11.73 -2.89
CA VAL A 39 -19.61 12.02 -4.09
C VAL A 39 -19.04 13.45 -4.08
N SER A 40 -19.70 14.39 -3.38
CA SER A 40 -19.17 15.74 -3.18
C SER A 40 -17.86 15.75 -2.38
N ALA A 41 -17.72 14.92 -1.35
CA ALA A 41 -16.46 14.82 -0.60
C ALA A 41 -15.34 14.22 -1.47
N VAL A 42 -15.67 13.24 -2.33
CA VAL A 42 -14.72 12.71 -3.32
C VAL A 42 -14.29 13.79 -4.31
N ALA A 43 -15.21 14.66 -4.72
CA ALA A 43 -14.91 15.78 -5.61
C ALA A 43 -13.97 16.82 -4.97
N GLU A 44 -14.10 17.07 -3.65
CA GLU A 44 -13.17 17.93 -2.89
C GLU A 44 -11.77 17.31 -2.79
N LEU A 45 -11.68 15.98 -2.75
CA LEU A 45 -10.42 15.23 -2.68
C LEU A 45 -9.84 14.88 -4.06
N LYS A 46 -10.42 15.40 -5.15
CA LYS A 46 -10.05 15.06 -6.53
C LYS A 46 -8.55 15.16 -6.79
N ASP A 47 -7.91 16.26 -6.37
CA ASP A 47 -6.49 16.50 -6.60
C ASP A 47 -5.61 15.57 -5.76
N LYS A 48 -6.02 15.29 -4.51
CA LYS A 48 -5.30 14.37 -3.62
C LYS A 48 -5.36 12.93 -4.09
N LEU A 49 -6.51 12.51 -4.63
CA LEU A 49 -6.72 11.18 -5.20
C LEU A 49 -6.16 11.05 -6.63
N GLY A 50 -5.76 12.15 -7.26
CA GLY A 50 -5.27 12.17 -8.63
C GLY A 50 -6.33 11.80 -9.67
N LEU A 51 -7.61 12.09 -9.41
CA LEU A 51 -8.69 11.69 -10.32
C LEU A 51 -8.54 12.40 -11.69
N PRO A 52 -8.48 11.65 -12.81
CA PRO A 52 -8.30 12.23 -14.14
C PRO A 52 -9.55 12.97 -14.64
N THR A 53 -10.73 12.64 -14.10
CA THR A 53 -12.02 13.19 -14.47
C THR A 53 -12.79 13.66 -13.23
N GLN A 54 -13.98 14.22 -13.41
CA GLN A 54 -14.86 14.55 -12.29
C GLN A 54 -15.22 13.29 -11.49
N ALA A 55 -15.29 13.39 -10.15
CA ALA A 55 -15.52 12.26 -9.26
C ALA A 55 -16.72 11.40 -9.67
N PHE A 56 -17.87 12.02 -9.99
CA PHE A 56 -19.06 11.31 -10.44
C PHE A 56 -18.80 10.49 -11.72
N ASN A 57 -18.18 11.08 -12.73
CA ASN A 57 -17.86 10.40 -13.98
C ASN A 57 -16.85 9.27 -13.76
N PHE A 58 -15.82 9.53 -12.95
CA PHE A 58 -14.81 8.53 -12.60
C PHE A 58 -15.45 7.29 -11.96
N ILE A 59 -16.32 7.49 -10.98
CA ILE A 59 -17.06 6.41 -10.32
C ILE A 59 -17.91 5.65 -11.33
N ALA A 60 -18.64 6.36 -12.20
CA ALA A 60 -19.48 5.76 -13.23
C ALA A 60 -18.70 4.94 -14.27
N TYR A 61 -17.41 5.24 -14.50
CA TYR A 61 -16.55 4.45 -15.40
C TYR A 61 -16.16 3.07 -14.82
N TYR A 62 -16.24 2.89 -13.49
CA TYR A 62 -15.82 1.65 -12.82
C TYR A 62 -16.95 1.03 -11.98
N PRO A 63 -18.09 0.64 -12.59
CA PRO A 63 -19.25 0.10 -11.87
C PRO A 63 -18.97 -1.24 -11.16
N ASN A 64 -17.97 -1.99 -11.62
CA ASN A 64 -17.55 -3.23 -10.97
C ASN A 64 -16.81 -2.96 -9.64
N VAL A 65 -16.26 -1.76 -9.47
CA VAL A 65 -15.47 -1.40 -8.29
C VAL A 65 -16.30 -0.56 -7.32
N PHE A 66 -17.01 0.42 -7.85
CA PHE A 66 -17.76 1.41 -7.08
C PHE A 66 -19.24 1.35 -7.38
N GLU A 67 -20.04 1.43 -6.33
CA GLU A 67 -21.50 1.42 -6.41
C GLU A 67 -22.05 2.75 -5.86
N THR A 68 -22.93 3.41 -6.62
CA THR A 68 -23.56 4.67 -6.20
C THR A 68 -24.92 4.42 -5.55
N HIS A 69 -25.12 5.00 -4.37
CA HIS A 69 -26.34 4.86 -3.56
C HIS A 69 -26.96 6.22 -3.27
N PHE A 70 -28.28 6.25 -3.16
CA PHE A 70 -29.02 7.42 -2.72
C PHE A 70 -29.72 7.10 -1.40
N PHE A 71 -29.43 7.88 -0.36
CA PHE A 71 -30.18 7.78 0.88
C PHE A 71 -31.50 8.55 0.75
N SER A 72 -32.60 7.96 1.23
CA SER A 72 -33.93 8.60 1.21
C SER A 72 -33.96 10.00 1.84
N HIS A 73 -33.02 10.30 2.72
CA HIS A 73 -32.96 11.52 3.52
C HIS A 73 -32.05 12.60 2.91
N THR A 74 -31.33 12.29 1.82
CA THR A 74 -30.40 13.23 1.19
C THR A 74 -30.46 13.16 -0.34
N PRO A 75 -30.56 14.29 -1.06
CA PRO A 75 -30.56 14.29 -2.52
C PRO A 75 -29.17 14.04 -3.13
N ARG A 76 -28.14 13.87 -2.29
CA ARG A 76 -26.75 13.73 -2.74
C ARG A 76 -26.40 12.24 -2.93
N PRO A 77 -25.73 11.87 -4.04
CA PRO A 77 -25.27 10.51 -4.24
C PRO A 77 -24.10 10.20 -3.30
N TYR A 78 -24.10 8.98 -2.78
CA TYR A 78 -23.01 8.38 -2.04
C TYR A 78 -22.36 7.30 -2.87
N VAL A 79 -21.07 7.07 -2.66
CA VAL A 79 -20.33 5.98 -3.28
C VAL A 79 -19.88 5.02 -2.18
N LYS A 80 -19.97 3.73 -2.49
CA LYS A 80 -19.45 2.64 -1.65
C LYS A 80 -18.69 1.64 -2.52
N LEU A 81 -17.95 0.74 -1.88
CA LEU A 81 -17.31 -0.39 -2.57
C LEU A 81 -18.32 -1.52 -2.81
N THR A 82 -18.18 -2.18 -3.95
CA THR A 82 -18.92 -3.39 -4.27
C THR A 82 -18.48 -4.56 -3.36
N PRO A 83 -19.37 -5.49 -2.96
CA PRO A 83 -19.02 -6.64 -2.14
C PRO A 83 -17.87 -7.49 -2.71
N GLU A 84 -17.80 -7.62 -4.03
CA GLU A 84 -16.71 -8.34 -4.71
C GLU A 84 -15.34 -7.71 -4.45
N VAL A 85 -15.25 -6.37 -4.45
CA VAL A 85 -13.99 -5.68 -4.15
C VAL A 85 -13.59 -5.87 -2.70
N LEU A 86 -14.55 -5.87 -1.78
CA LEU A 86 -14.27 -6.13 -0.37
C LEU A 86 -13.74 -7.55 -0.16
N ARG A 87 -14.27 -8.53 -0.90
CA ARG A 87 -13.77 -9.91 -0.91
C ARG A 87 -12.34 -9.96 -1.44
N ILE A 88 -12.07 -9.36 -2.60
CA ILE A 88 -10.73 -9.31 -3.20
C ILE A 88 -9.73 -8.61 -2.26
N ASP A 89 -10.15 -7.53 -1.61
CA ASP A 89 -9.31 -6.80 -0.66
C ASP A 89 -8.96 -7.64 0.58
N SER A 90 -9.89 -8.46 1.06
CA SER A 90 -9.60 -9.41 2.15
C SER A 90 -8.58 -10.48 1.74
N GLU A 91 -8.68 -10.97 0.50
CA GLU A 91 -7.76 -11.94 -0.08
C GLU A 91 -6.36 -11.31 -0.30
N GLU A 92 -6.33 -10.06 -0.78
CA GLU A 92 -5.12 -9.26 -0.93
C GLU A 92 -4.40 -9.07 0.41
N ASN A 93 -5.14 -8.73 1.47
CA ASN A 93 -4.57 -8.60 2.82
C ASN A 93 -4.00 -9.93 3.35
N GLN A 94 -4.67 -11.04 3.11
CA GLN A 94 -4.18 -12.36 3.53
C GLN A 94 -2.90 -12.76 2.77
N ALA A 95 -2.88 -12.50 1.46
CA ALA A 95 -1.69 -12.71 0.64
C ALA A 95 -0.55 -11.79 1.07
N PHE A 96 -0.86 -10.53 1.40
CA PHE A 96 0.10 -9.56 1.91
C PHE A 96 0.78 -10.04 3.19
N GLU A 97 0.03 -10.54 4.18
CA GLU A 97 0.63 -11.06 5.42
C GLU A 97 1.59 -12.23 5.16
N SER A 98 1.25 -13.09 4.20
CA SER A 98 2.12 -14.20 3.78
C SER A 98 3.39 -13.72 3.07
N LEU A 99 3.31 -12.61 2.32
CA LEU A 99 4.40 -12.04 1.53
C LEU A 99 5.18 -10.96 2.28
N ARG A 100 4.71 -10.52 3.44
CA ARG A 100 5.24 -9.41 4.23
C ARG A 100 6.75 -9.50 4.43
N HIS A 101 7.24 -10.70 4.74
CA HIS A 101 8.67 -10.96 4.90
C HIS A 101 9.46 -10.74 3.61
N ASN A 102 8.94 -11.20 2.46
CA ASN A 102 9.59 -11.04 1.16
C ASN A 102 9.63 -9.56 0.73
N ILE A 103 8.59 -8.78 1.05
CA ILE A 103 8.56 -7.34 0.80
C ILE A 103 9.62 -6.63 1.65
N ALA A 104 9.73 -6.99 2.94
CA ALA A 104 10.77 -6.48 3.81
C ALA A 104 12.19 -6.84 3.30
N ASP A 105 12.40 -8.06 2.82
CA ASP A 105 13.69 -8.48 2.24
C ASP A 105 14.06 -7.68 0.98
N ARG A 106 13.10 -7.36 0.11
CA ARG A 106 13.32 -6.47 -1.05
C ARG A 106 13.73 -5.07 -0.61
N LEU A 107 13.04 -4.50 0.39
CA LEU A 107 13.39 -3.19 0.93
C LEU A 107 14.77 -3.20 1.60
N LEU A 108 15.11 -4.29 2.28
CA LEU A 108 16.43 -4.49 2.87
C LEU A 108 17.53 -4.56 1.80
N LYS A 109 17.30 -5.32 0.72
CA LYS A 109 18.23 -5.39 -0.42
C LYS A 109 18.45 -4.01 -1.04
N LEU A 110 17.38 -3.24 -1.25
CA LEU A 110 17.49 -1.85 -1.73
C LEU A 110 18.34 -0.99 -0.78
N LEU A 111 18.12 -1.13 0.52
CA LEU A 111 18.91 -0.45 1.54
C LEU A 111 20.39 -0.85 1.48
N MET A 112 20.70 -2.13 1.25
CA MET A 112 22.07 -2.63 1.13
C MET A 112 22.81 -2.11 -0.11
N LEU A 113 22.10 -1.71 -1.17
CA LEU A 113 22.69 -1.07 -2.34
C LEU A 113 23.13 0.38 -2.07
N THR A 114 22.64 1.00 -0.99
CA THR A 114 23.01 2.37 -0.62
C THR A 114 24.30 2.41 0.20
N ARG A 115 25.18 3.38 -0.09
CA ARG A 115 26.50 3.52 0.57
C ARG A 115 26.44 3.56 2.10
N HIS A 116 25.41 4.20 2.65
CA HIS A 116 25.26 4.36 4.10
C HIS A 116 24.27 3.37 4.73
N LYS A 117 23.71 2.43 3.94
CA LYS A 117 22.58 1.59 4.37
C LYS A 117 21.42 2.41 4.92
N ARG A 118 21.15 3.55 4.26
CA ARG A 118 20.13 4.53 4.62
C ARG A 118 19.43 5.02 3.35
N LEU A 119 18.11 5.12 3.39
CA LEU A 119 17.30 5.62 2.27
C LEU A 119 16.24 6.58 2.81
N PRO A 120 16.05 7.77 2.21
CA PRO A 120 14.96 8.67 2.59
C PRO A 120 13.57 8.08 2.36
N LEU A 121 12.61 8.38 3.25
CA LEU A 121 11.21 7.97 3.05
C LEU A 121 10.65 8.50 1.73
N THR A 122 11.03 9.72 1.36
CA THR A 122 10.60 10.35 0.11
C THR A 122 10.96 9.52 -1.13
N LEU A 123 12.09 8.80 -1.11
CA LEU A 123 12.45 7.88 -2.19
C LEU A 123 11.66 6.57 -2.12
N ILE A 124 11.38 6.06 -0.91
CA ILE A 124 10.53 4.87 -0.74
C ILE A 124 9.11 5.17 -1.21
N ASP A 125 8.58 6.36 -0.93
CA ASP A 125 7.26 6.80 -1.37
C ASP A 125 7.16 6.88 -2.90
N GLN A 126 8.24 7.29 -3.57
CA GLN A 126 8.32 7.26 -5.04
C GLN A 126 8.33 5.84 -5.59
N LEU A 127 9.06 4.93 -4.93
CA LEU A 127 9.15 3.52 -5.30
C LEU A 127 8.02 2.66 -4.72
N LYS A 128 7.06 3.27 -4.00
CA LYS A 128 6.04 2.54 -3.25
C LYS A 128 5.24 1.61 -4.16
N TRP A 129 4.86 2.13 -5.32
CA TRP A 129 4.15 1.36 -6.32
C TRP A 129 5.02 0.25 -6.91
N ASP A 130 6.25 0.57 -7.31
CA ASP A 130 7.17 -0.40 -7.93
C ASP A 130 7.54 -1.55 -6.98
N LEU A 131 7.58 -1.27 -5.68
CA LEU A 131 7.89 -2.25 -4.63
C LEU A 131 6.65 -3.03 -4.15
N GLY A 132 5.45 -2.64 -4.57
CA GLY A 132 4.18 -3.22 -4.09
C GLY A 132 3.94 -2.96 -2.61
N LEU A 133 4.35 -1.80 -2.10
CA LEU A 133 4.18 -1.42 -0.71
C LEU A 133 2.75 -0.92 -0.45
N PRO A 134 2.13 -1.30 0.67
CA PRO A 134 0.82 -0.77 1.06
C PRO A 134 0.93 0.72 1.42
N ASP A 135 -0.19 1.44 1.38
CA ASP A 135 -0.23 2.87 1.76
C ASP A 135 0.29 3.11 3.18
N ASP A 136 -0.01 2.19 4.10
CA ASP A 136 0.39 2.26 5.51
C ASP A 136 1.69 1.49 5.83
N TYR A 137 2.58 1.27 4.85
CA TYR A 137 3.81 0.47 5.02
C TYR A 137 4.70 0.94 6.19
N VAL A 138 4.64 2.24 6.52
CA VAL A 138 5.37 2.84 7.65
C VAL A 138 4.91 2.27 8.99
N ARG A 139 3.63 1.91 9.10
CA ARG A 139 3.03 1.33 10.31
C ARG A 139 3.01 -0.18 10.26
N THR A 140 2.80 -0.75 9.07
CA THR A 140 2.66 -2.19 8.92
C THR A 140 4.02 -2.86 8.80
N ILE A 141 4.90 -2.45 7.89
CA ILE A 141 6.15 -3.18 7.59
C ILE A 141 7.33 -2.64 8.39
N LEU A 142 7.50 -1.31 8.47
CA LEU A 142 8.73 -0.75 9.02
C LEU A 142 9.04 -1.14 10.46
N PRO A 143 8.09 -1.13 11.43
CA PRO A 143 8.42 -1.36 12.84
C PRO A 143 9.06 -2.72 13.13
N ASP A 144 8.75 -3.73 12.31
CA ASP A 144 9.22 -5.10 12.52
C ASP A 144 10.61 -5.35 11.94
N TYR A 145 11.04 -4.56 10.95
CA TYR A 145 12.24 -4.83 10.15
C TYR A 145 13.24 -3.67 10.10
N PHE A 146 12.81 -2.43 10.32
CA PHE A 146 13.61 -1.21 10.07
C PHE A 146 13.45 -0.18 11.21
N GLN A 147 14.50 0.59 11.49
CA GLN A 147 14.41 1.74 12.40
C GLN A 147 14.25 3.04 11.62
N ILE A 148 13.23 3.82 11.99
CA ILE A 148 13.05 5.19 11.52
C ILE A 148 13.96 6.10 12.35
N ILE A 149 14.96 6.72 11.72
CA ILE A 149 15.80 7.71 12.41
C ILE A 149 15.35 9.12 11.99
N PRO A 150 14.95 9.99 12.93
CA PRO A 150 14.75 11.40 12.64
C PRO A 150 16.07 12.01 12.15
N ASN A 151 16.06 12.78 11.06
CA ASN A 151 17.29 13.35 10.50
C ASN A 151 18.03 14.20 11.56
N PRO A 152 19.26 13.85 11.96
CA PRO A 152 20.03 14.65 12.90
C PRO A 152 20.91 15.63 12.12
N GLU A 153 20.33 16.68 11.54
CA GLU A 153 21.08 17.81 10.98
C GLU A 153 20.49 19.13 11.54
N PRO A 154 21.33 20.09 12.00
CA PRO A 154 20.86 21.33 12.65
C PRO A 154 20.31 22.38 11.65
N ASN A 155 20.27 22.06 10.35
CA ASN A 155 19.65 22.91 9.33
C ASN A 155 18.42 22.19 8.74
N PRO A 156 17.30 22.90 8.52
CA PRO A 156 16.07 22.28 8.06
C PRO A 156 16.13 22.05 6.55
N SER A 157 16.44 20.81 6.15
CA SER A 157 16.19 20.30 4.79
C SER A 157 15.31 19.03 4.89
N PRO A 158 14.29 18.85 4.02
CA PRO A 158 13.10 18.02 4.32
C PRO A 158 13.25 16.49 4.15
N ASN A 159 14.44 15.91 4.34
CA ASN A 159 14.68 14.50 4.05
C ASN A 159 15.14 13.70 5.27
N SER A 160 14.21 12.94 5.88
CA SER A 160 14.45 11.93 6.92
C SER A 160 15.26 10.73 6.43
N VAL A 161 16.05 10.04 7.28
CA VAL A 161 17.06 9.03 6.88
C VAL A 161 17.00 7.77 7.80
N PHE A 162 17.24 6.54 7.32
CA PHE A 162 16.97 5.25 8.06
C PHE A 162 18.21 4.44 8.45
N LYS A 163 18.13 3.56 9.47
CA LYS A 163 19.08 2.42 9.67
C LYS A 163 18.32 1.10 9.92
N PRO A 164 18.89 -0.07 9.57
CA PRO A 164 18.33 -1.37 9.96
C PRO A 164 18.53 -1.67 11.45
N LEU A 165 17.62 -2.48 12.03
CA LEU A 165 17.55 -2.82 13.47
C LEU A 165 18.62 -3.81 13.94
N TRP A 166 19.26 -4.56 13.05
CA TRP A 166 20.35 -5.49 13.41
C TRP A 166 21.73 -4.88 13.08
N SER A 167 22.71 -5.15 13.93
CA SER A 167 24.12 -4.79 13.68
C SER A 167 24.84 -5.76 12.74
N ASP A 168 24.30 -6.98 12.54
CA ASP A 168 24.83 -8.01 11.64
C ASP A 168 23.80 -8.64 10.68
N PRO A 169 24.03 -8.65 9.34
CA PRO A 169 23.04 -9.11 8.33
C PRO A 169 22.71 -10.58 8.38
N PHE A 170 23.61 -11.34 8.99
CA PHE A 170 23.62 -12.78 8.96
C PHE A 170 23.18 -13.38 10.29
N LYS A 171 22.75 -12.57 11.26
CA LYS A 171 22.24 -13.09 12.52
C LYS A 171 20.72 -13.31 12.40
N PRO A 172 20.25 -14.57 12.34
CA PRO A 172 18.82 -14.84 12.33
C PRO A 172 18.17 -14.30 13.60
N ASN A 173 16.97 -13.72 13.44
CA ASN A 173 16.21 -13.13 14.54
C ASN A 173 15.84 -14.23 15.54
N PRO A 174 16.14 -14.10 16.85
CA PRO A 174 15.84 -15.13 17.85
C PRO A 174 14.34 -15.42 18.04
N LYS A 175 13.45 -14.57 17.50
CA LYS A 175 12.00 -14.82 17.44
C LYS A 175 11.58 -15.81 16.34
N LEU A 176 12.48 -16.19 15.42
CA LEU A 176 12.17 -17.16 14.35
C LEU A 176 12.15 -18.63 14.82
N ASN A 177 12.51 -18.93 16.07
CA ASN A 177 12.79 -20.30 16.51
C ASN A 177 11.62 -20.95 17.27
N SER A 178 10.57 -20.21 17.64
CA SER A 178 9.57 -20.67 18.61
C SER A 178 8.22 -21.07 18.01
N THR A 179 8.10 -21.24 16.70
CA THR A 179 6.84 -21.72 16.11
C THR A 179 7.10 -22.68 14.96
N SER A 180 7.65 -23.84 15.31
CA SER A 180 7.40 -25.06 14.55
C SER A 180 6.43 -25.91 15.39
N PRO A 181 5.24 -26.29 14.90
CA PRO A 181 4.39 -27.24 15.60
C PRO A 181 5.04 -28.62 15.52
N ASN A 182 5.40 -29.17 16.68
CA ASN A 182 5.86 -30.54 16.81
C ASN A 182 4.75 -31.52 16.39
N PRO A 183 4.89 -32.34 15.32
CA PRO A 183 3.83 -33.24 14.88
C PRO A 183 3.69 -34.53 15.72
N ASN A 184 4.49 -34.74 16.78
CA ASN A 184 4.54 -36.04 17.46
C ASN A 184 4.16 -35.99 18.96
N SER A 185 3.03 -35.37 19.30
CA SER A 185 2.45 -35.51 20.65
C SER A 185 1.00 -35.98 20.59
N SER A 186 0.79 -37.17 20.01
CA SER A 186 -0.42 -37.97 20.27
C SER A 186 -0.09 -39.44 20.05
N ARG A 187 0.64 -40.02 21.01
CA ARG A 187 0.56 -41.45 21.31
C ARG A 187 0.94 -41.64 22.77
N ASN A 188 0.07 -42.36 23.47
CA ASN A 188 0.18 -42.87 24.83
C ASN A 188 -0.42 -41.97 25.92
N SER A 189 -1.66 -42.27 26.30
CA SER A 189 -1.99 -42.69 27.67
C SER A 189 -3.34 -43.41 27.66
N LEU A 190 -3.40 -44.46 28.47
CA LEU A 190 -4.46 -45.44 28.67
C LEU A 190 -5.84 -44.84 28.98
#